data_AF-A0A963XDD8-F1
#
_entry.id   AF-A0A963XDD8-F1
#
_cell.length_a   1.000
_cell.length_b   1.000
_cell.length_c   1.000
_cell.angle_alpha   90.00
_cell.angle_beta   90.00
_cell.angle_gamma   90.00
#
_symmetry.space_group_name_H-M   'P 1'
#
loop_
_entity.id
_entity.type
_entity.pdbx_description
1 polymer ?
#
loop_
_entity_poly.entity_id
_entity_poly.type
_entity_poly.pdbx_seq_one_letter_code
_entity_poly.pdbx_strand_id
1 'polypeptide(L)'
;MSPRVRIAVTRKLPDICARRLAETFDVRWGDDGRQYDNAEIAALAEGAAGLIVTPAERVESGAINAFPPSVKVISAFSVGYEHIDVAAANARGIVVTNTPGVLTDATAEIALLLLLGAARRAVEGELMMRRRSWPGWRPTQLLGTQLSGKKLGIVGLGRIGAAVAQRAEAFGMSILYHNRRPSELAAPQWTFCPELDSMLAVCDAGSLHRPLTDPTHRLFYAARIAKMK
;
A
#
# COMPACT_ATOMS: atom_id res chain seq x y z
N MET A 1 5.23 19.77 -37.89
CA MET A 1 5.40 18.84 -36.76
C MET A 1 4.00 18.40 -36.33
N SER A 2 3.74 17.10 -36.22
CA SER A 2 2.46 16.62 -35.70
C SER A 2 2.25 17.12 -34.26
N PRO A 3 1.01 17.45 -33.86
CA PRO A 3 0.74 17.86 -32.49
C PRO A 3 1.16 16.76 -31.51
N ARG A 4 1.84 17.13 -30.42
CA ARG A 4 2.20 16.19 -29.36
C ARG A 4 0.94 15.63 -28.72
N VAL A 5 0.92 14.33 -28.47
CA VAL A 5 -0.20 13.66 -27.78
C VAL A 5 -0.38 14.29 -26.41
N ARG A 6 -1.61 14.70 -26.09
CA ARG A 6 -1.94 15.27 -24.78
C ARG A 6 -2.22 14.18 -23.76
N ILE A 7 -1.69 14.32 -22.56
CA ILE A 7 -2.03 13.48 -21.41
C ILE A 7 -2.43 14.36 -20.22
N ALA A 8 -3.24 13.81 -19.33
CA ALA A 8 -3.61 14.43 -18.07
C ALA A 8 -2.93 13.71 -16.91
N VAL A 9 -2.44 14.45 -15.92
CA VAL A 9 -1.84 13.88 -14.70
C VAL A 9 -2.50 14.51 -13.49
N THR A 10 -3.09 13.73 -12.60
CA THR A 10 -3.91 14.25 -11.48
C THR A 10 -3.08 14.86 -10.35
N ARG A 11 -1.80 14.47 -10.23
CA ARG A 11 -0.90 14.85 -9.13
C ARG A 11 0.49 15.18 -9.61
N LYS A 12 1.23 15.90 -8.77
CA LYS A 12 2.66 16.10 -9.01
C LYS A 12 3.38 14.76 -8.87
N LEU A 13 4.12 14.39 -9.90
CA LEU A 13 5.00 13.21 -9.89
C LEU A 13 6.43 13.63 -9.51
N PRO A 14 7.31 12.68 -9.12
CA PRO A 14 8.73 12.98 -8.94
C PRO A 14 9.31 13.69 -10.16
N ASP A 15 10.23 14.64 -9.94
CA ASP A 15 10.72 15.54 -11.01
C ASP A 15 11.27 14.80 -12.23
N ILE A 16 11.89 13.63 -12.02
CA ILE A 16 12.40 12.78 -13.11
C ILE A 16 11.26 12.25 -14.00
N CYS A 17 10.13 11.86 -13.41
CA CYS A 17 8.94 11.43 -14.14
C CYS A 17 8.30 12.63 -14.85
N ALA A 18 8.14 13.75 -14.13
CA ALA A 18 7.52 14.95 -14.67
C ALA A 18 8.27 15.49 -15.90
N ARG A 19 9.62 15.52 -15.83
CA ARG A 19 10.49 15.93 -16.93
C ARG A 19 10.32 15.02 -18.15
N ARG A 20 10.41 13.70 -17.95
CA ARG A 20 10.26 12.72 -19.03
C ARG A 20 8.91 12.82 -19.74
N LEU A 21 7.82 13.06 -18.98
CA LEU A 21 6.49 13.26 -19.54
C LEU A 21 6.42 14.55 -20.37
N ALA A 22 6.95 15.67 -19.87
CA ALA A 22 6.95 16.94 -20.57
C ALA A 22 7.84 16.95 -21.84
N GLU A 23 8.89 16.14 -21.87
CA GLU A 23 9.73 15.94 -23.06
C GLU A 23 8.97 15.20 -24.18
N THR A 24 8.05 14.31 -23.82
CA THR A 24 7.38 13.38 -24.76
C THR A 24 5.97 13.83 -25.14
N PHE A 25 5.22 14.39 -24.20
CA PHE A 25 3.79 14.68 -24.31
C PHE A 25 3.47 16.16 -24.08
N ASP A 26 2.29 16.59 -24.53
CA ASP A 26 1.67 17.82 -24.02
C ASP A 26 0.95 17.50 -22.71
N VAL A 27 1.51 17.90 -21.57
CA VAL A 27 1.01 17.46 -20.26
C VAL A 27 0.10 18.52 -19.64
N ARG A 28 -1.15 18.13 -19.39
CA ARG A 28 -2.04 18.87 -18.50
C ARG A 28 -1.83 18.37 -17.07
N TRP A 29 -1.23 19.23 -16.25
CA TRP A 29 -1.03 18.96 -14.82
C TRP A 29 -2.27 19.36 -14.02
N GLY A 30 -2.70 18.44 -13.17
CA GLY A 30 -3.64 18.72 -12.10
C GLY A 30 -2.97 19.48 -10.95
N ASP A 31 -3.81 19.98 -10.05
CA ASP A 31 -3.47 20.62 -8.80
C ASP A 31 -3.16 19.54 -7.74
N ASP A 32 -1.92 19.56 -7.25
CA ASP A 32 -1.41 18.63 -6.26
C ASP A 32 -2.02 18.85 -4.86
N GLY A 33 -2.56 20.06 -4.61
CA GLY A 33 -3.08 20.47 -3.29
C GLY A 33 -4.49 19.99 -2.98
N ARG A 34 -5.18 19.30 -3.90
CA ARG A 34 -6.59 18.92 -3.73
C ARG A 34 -6.93 17.56 -4.32
N GLN A 35 -7.92 16.90 -3.72
CA GLN A 35 -8.51 15.69 -4.29
C GLN A 35 -9.49 16.04 -5.41
N TYR A 36 -9.44 15.26 -6.50
CA TYR A 36 -10.38 15.37 -7.61
C TYR A 36 -11.53 14.40 -7.40
N ASP A 37 -12.76 14.87 -7.60
CA ASP A 37 -13.91 13.99 -7.74
C ASP A 37 -14.05 13.41 -9.16
N ASN A 38 -14.99 12.48 -9.35
CA ASN A 38 -15.21 11.82 -10.64
C ASN A 38 -15.48 12.80 -11.80
N ALA A 39 -16.22 13.89 -11.57
CA ALA A 39 -16.54 14.88 -12.60
C ALA A 39 -15.32 15.73 -12.94
N GLU A 40 -14.54 16.11 -11.94
CA GLU A 40 -13.32 16.89 -12.15
C GLU A 40 -12.21 16.08 -12.83
N ILE A 41 -12.10 14.78 -12.55
CA ILE A 41 -11.20 13.87 -13.30
C ILE A 41 -11.61 13.84 -14.78
N ALA A 42 -12.91 13.76 -15.07
CA ALA A 42 -13.39 13.78 -16.45
C ALA A 42 -13.13 15.11 -17.16
N ALA A 43 -13.33 16.24 -16.47
CA ALA A 43 -12.98 17.55 -16.99
C ALA A 43 -11.45 17.68 -17.24
N LEU A 44 -10.62 17.15 -16.34
CA LEU A 44 -9.17 17.13 -16.52
C LEU A 44 -8.77 16.29 -17.75
N ALA A 45 -9.52 15.22 -18.05
CA ALA A 45 -9.30 14.35 -19.20
C ALA A 45 -9.65 14.99 -20.55
N GLU A 46 -10.27 16.17 -20.60
CA GLU A 46 -10.74 16.77 -21.85
C GLU A 46 -9.62 17.00 -22.87
N GLY A 47 -9.74 16.37 -24.03
CA GLY A 47 -8.73 16.39 -25.09
C GLY A 47 -7.46 15.59 -24.79
N ALA A 48 -7.39 14.83 -23.69
CA ALA A 48 -6.29 13.93 -23.39
C ALA A 48 -6.50 12.56 -24.04
N ALA A 49 -5.40 11.92 -24.46
CA ALA A 49 -5.36 10.55 -24.94
C ALA A 49 -5.11 9.53 -23.82
N GLY A 50 -4.58 9.99 -22.69
CA GLY A 50 -4.32 9.16 -21.53
C GLY A 50 -4.35 9.96 -20.23
N LEU A 51 -4.62 9.24 -19.14
CA LEU A 51 -4.62 9.76 -17.78
C LEU A 51 -3.55 9.04 -16.95
N ILE A 52 -2.82 9.79 -16.13
CA ILE A 52 -2.04 9.24 -15.04
C ILE A 52 -2.73 9.64 -13.74
N VAL A 53 -3.13 8.63 -12.96
CA VAL A 53 -3.87 8.80 -11.71
C VAL A 53 -3.08 8.21 -10.54
N THR A 54 -3.44 8.60 -9.32
CA THR A 54 -2.83 8.07 -8.10
C THR A 54 -3.89 7.38 -7.23
N PRO A 55 -3.52 6.62 -6.19
CA PRO A 55 -4.49 6.05 -5.24
C PRO A 55 -5.36 7.08 -4.51
N ALA A 56 -5.03 8.37 -4.59
CA ALA A 56 -5.87 9.43 -4.04
C ALA A 56 -7.14 9.65 -4.88
N GLU A 57 -7.15 9.28 -6.15
CA GLU A 57 -8.32 9.39 -7.01
C GLU A 57 -9.13 8.11 -6.99
N ARG A 58 -10.44 8.22 -6.80
CA ARG A 58 -11.38 7.13 -7.09
C ARG A 58 -11.87 7.34 -8.52
N VAL A 59 -11.45 6.48 -9.44
CA VAL A 59 -11.83 6.51 -10.84
C VAL A 59 -12.94 5.48 -11.05
N GLU A 60 -14.14 5.87 -10.64
CA GLU A 60 -15.31 4.99 -10.66
C GLU A 60 -15.97 5.01 -12.05
N SER A 61 -16.92 4.10 -12.28
CA SER A 61 -17.64 3.98 -13.56
C SER A 61 -18.26 5.30 -14.04
N GLY A 62 -18.71 6.17 -13.13
CA GLY A 62 -19.23 7.50 -13.45
C GLY A 62 -18.20 8.38 -14.16
N ALA A 63 -16.98 8.50 -13.63
CA ALA A 63 -15.89 9.23 -14.28
C ALA A 63 -15.51 8.58 -15.61
N ILE A 64 -15.35 7.25 -15.58
CA ILE A 64 -14.94 6.49 -16.76
C ILE A 64 -15.92 6.67 -17.89
N ASN A 65 -17.24 6.65 -17.64
CA ASN A 65 -18.26 6.85 -18.66
C ASN A 65 -18.29 8.28 -19.20
N ALA A 66 -17.89 9.25 -18.39
CA ALA A 66 -17.80 10.65 -18.78
C ALA A 66 -16.52 11.00 -19.56
N PHE A 67 -15.48 10.15 -19.57
CA PHE A 67 -14.26 10.47 -20.30
C PHE A 67 -14.50 10.64 -21.80
N PRO A 68 -13.83 11.61 -22.44
CA PRO A 68 -13.95 11.81 -23.87
C PRO A 68 -13.43 10.57 -24.63
N PRO A 69 -13.94 10.28 -25.85
CA PRO A 69 -13.52 9.13 -26.64
C PRO A 69 -12.02 9.08 -26.97
N SER A 70 -11.31 10.20 -26.81
CA SER A 70 -9.86 10.31 -26.99
C SER A 70 -9.09 9.51 -25.94
N VAL A 71 -9.60 9.35 -24.73
CA VAL A 71 -8.93 8.61 -23.65
C VAL A 71 -8.87 7.13 -24.02
N LYS A 72 -7.65 6.60 -24.17
CA LYS A 72 -7.38 5.18 -24.47
C LYS A 72 -6.66 4.44 -23.35
N VAL A 73 -6.09 5.16 -22.38
CA VAL A 73 -5.31 4.56 -21.30
C VAL A 73 -5.45 5.32 -19.99
N ILE A 74 -5.54 4.57 -18.89
CA ILE A 74 -5.40 5.05 -17.52
C ILE A 74 -4.17 4.34 -16.94
N SER A 75 -3.16 5.11 -16.55
CA SER A 75 -1.95 4.60 -15.90
C SER A 75 -1.99 4.95 -14.41
N ALA A 76 -2.14 3.94 -13.57
CA ALA A 76 -2.11 4.08 -12.13
C ALA A 76 -0.67 4.20 -11.66
N PHE A 77 -0.32 5.31 -11.01
CA PHE A 77 0.94 5.49 -10.31
C PHE A 77 0.89 4.79 -8.95
N SER A 78 0.69 3.47 -8.98
CA SER A 78 0.50 2.62 -7.80
C SER A 78 0.61 1.13 -8.14
N VAL A 79 0.85 0.30 -7.12
CA VAL A 79 0.77 -1.18 -7.27
C VAL A 79 -0.68 -1.64 -7.25
N GLY A 80 -1.45 -1.24 -6.23
CA GLY A 80 -2.88 -1.50 -6.16
C GLY A 80 -3.64 -0.62 -7.14
N TYR A 81 -4.73 -1.14 -7.69
CA TYR A 81 -5.60 -0.46 -8.65
C TYR A 81 -7.08 -0.59 -8.27
N GLU A 82 -7.36 -0.92 -7.00
CA GLU A 82 -8.71 -1.10 -6.45
C GLU A 82 -9.54 0.19 -6.47
N HIS A 83 -8.88 1.34 -6.66
CA HIS A 83 -9.50 2.66 -6.80
C HIS A 83 -9.93 2.96 -8.25
N ILE A 84 -9.74 2.03 -9.19
CA ILE A 84 -10.15 2.17 -10.59
C ILE A 84 -11.16 1.06 -10.92
N ASP A 85 -12.31 1.44 -11.48
CA ASP A 85 -13.26 0.45 -12.02
C ASP A 85 -12.75 -0.09 -13.37
N VAL A 86 -11.90 -1.12 -13.28
CA VAL A 86 -11.28 -1.77 -14.43
C VAL A 86 -12.32 -2.40 -15.36
N ALA A 87 -13.47 -2.85 -14.83
CA ALA A 87 -14.53 -3.42 -15.65
C ALA A 87 -15.18 -2.35 -16.53
N ALA A 88 -15.49 -1.18 -15.95
CA ALA A 88 -16.00 -0.03 -16.71
C ALA A 88 -14.97 0.47 -17.74
N ALA A 89 -13.68 0.55 -17.38
CA ALA A 89 -12.62 0.96 -18.30
C ALA A 89 -12.53 0.00 -19.50
N ASN A 90 -12.51 -1.31 -19.24
CA ASN A 90 -12.45 -2.34 -20.26
C ASN A 90 -13.68 -2.32 -21.19
N ALA A 91 -14.88 -2.10 -20.64
CA ALA A 91 -16.11 -1.97 -21.43
C ALA A 91 -16.07 -0.79 -22.42
N ARG A 92 -15.28 0.26 -22.13
CA ARG A 92 -15.03 1.39 -23.05
C ARG A 92 -13.78 1.22 -23.92
N GLY A 93 -13.09 0.08 -23.83
CA GLY A 93 -11.82 -0.15 -24.54
C GLY A 93 -10.66 0.70 -24.02
N ILE A 94 -10.71 1.12 -22.75
CA ILE A 94 -9.65 1.88 -22.09
C ILE A 94 -8.72 0.90 -21.37
N VAL A 95 -7.44 0.94 -21.72
CA VAL A 95 -6.41 0.10 -21.08
C VAL A 95 -6.10 0.65 -19.69
N VAL A 96 -6.02 -0.21 -18.68
CA VAL A 96 -5.54 0.16 -17.33
C VAL A 96 -4.17 -0.47 -17.08
N THR A 97 -3.20 0.35 -16.66
CA THR A 97 -1.86 -0.10 -16.27
C THR A 97 -1.53 0.32 -14.83
N ASN A 98 -0.58 -0.35 -14.20
CA ASN A 98 -0.12 -0.07 -12.84
C ASN A 98 1.41 -0.26 -12.73
N THR A 99 2.00 -0.02 -11.56
CA THR A 99 3.45 -0.14 -11.31
C THR A 99 3.79 -1.27 -10.32
N PRO A 100 3.61 -2.56 -10.69
CA PRO A 100 3.88 -3.68 -9.81
C PRO A 100 5.39 -3.87 -9.57
N GLY A 101 5.76 -4.41 -8.41
CA GLY A 101 7.12 -4.90 -8.12
C GLY A 101 8.13 -3.87 -7.62
N VAL A 102 7.88 -2.56 -7.79
CA VAL A 102 8.86 -1.49 -7.47
C VAL A 102 8.82 -0.98 -6.02
N LEU A 103 7.87 -1.45 -5.21
CA LEU A 103 7.62 -0.93 -3.85
C LEU A 103 7.84 -1.97 -2.75
N THR A 104 8.30 -3.18 -3.10
CA THR A 104 8.36 -4.32 -2.19
C THR A 104 9.21 -4.04 -0.96
N ASP A 105 10.46 -3.65 -1.15
CA ASP A 105 11.42 -3.43 -0.06
C ASP A 105 11.06 -2.21 0.77
N ALA A 106 10.76 -1.07 0.13
CA ALA A 106 10.36 0.15 0.84
C ALA A 106 9.12 -0.07 1.72
N THR A 107 8.13 -0.84 1.23
CA THR A 107 6.93 -1.16 2.03
C THR A 107 7.27 -2.10 3.19
N ALA A 108 8.13 -3.09 2.95
CA ALA A 108 8.58 -4.00 4.00
C ALA A 108 9.38 -3.27 5.10
N GLU A 109 10.23 -2.33 4.73
CA GLU A 109 10.98 -1.48 5.67
C GLU A 109 10.05 -0.67 6.57
N ILE A 110 9.00 -0.06 6.00
CA ILE A 110 7.99 0.66 6.79
C ILE A 110 7.22 -0.29 7.71
N ALA A 111 6.86 -1.49 7.26
CA ALA A 111 6.20 -2.47 8.12
C ALA A 111 7.08 -2.86 9.34
N LEU A 112 8.39 -3.06 9.13
CA LEU A 112 9.34 -3.32 10.20
C LEU A 112 9.53 -2.10 11.12
N LEU A 113 9.57 -0.89 10.56
CA LEU A 113 9.61 0.35 11.32
C LEU A 113 8.39 0.46 12.26
N LEU A 114 7.20 0.17 11.76
CA LEU A 114 5.97 0.18 12.56
C LEU A 114 5.98 -0.89 13.64
N LEU A 115 6.42 -2.11 13.31
CA LEU A 115 6.54 -3.21 14.26
C LEU A 115 7.51 -2.86 15.41
N LEU A 116 8.71 -2.37 15.07
CA LEU A 116 9.72 -1.95 16.05
C LEU A 116 9.24 -0.74 16.85
N GLY A 117 8.64 0.24 16.19
CA GLY A 117 8.11 1.45 16.82
C GLY A 117 7.04 1.15 17.86
N ALA A 118 6.13 0.24 17.53
CA ALA A 118 5.11 -0.26 18.46
C ALA A 118 5.74 -1.05 19.61
N ALA A 119 6.63 -2.00 19.29
CA ALA A 119 7.26 -2.86 20.31
C ALA A 119 8.14 -2.06 21.29
N ARG A 120 8.78 -0.97 20.84
CA ARG A 120 9.73 -0.18 21.63
C ARG A 120 9.20 1.17 22.08
N ARG A 121 7.89 1.43 21.91
CA ARG A 121 7.23 2.69 22.31
C ARG A 121 7.95 3.93 21.76
N ALA A 122 8.41 3.84 20.52
CA ALA A 122 9.30 4.84 19.93
C ALA A 122 8.69 6.24 19.92
N VAL A 123 7.40 6.35 19.59
CA VAL A 123 6.67 7.62 19.56
C VAL A 123 6.63 8.27 20.95
N GLU A 124 6.41 7.48 22.00
CA GLU A 124 6.36 8.01 23.37
C GLU A 124 7.72 8.52 23.83
N GLY A 125 8.79 7.78 23.51
CA GLY A 125 10.16 8.21 23.77
C GLY A 125 10.54 9.49 23.02
N GLU A 126 10.16 9.58 21.75
CA GLU A 126 10.39 10.74 20.90
C GLU A 126 9.67 12.00 21.45
N LEU A 127 8.39 11.85 21.82
CA LEU A 127 7.60 12.93 22.40
C LEU A 127 8.16 13.39 23.75
N MET A 128 8.65 12.48 24.59
CA MET A 128 9.30 12.81 25.86
C MET A 128 10.53 13.70 25.66
N MET A 129 11.32 13.44 24.62
CA MET A 129 12.49 14.27 24.28
C MET A 129 12.05 15.65 23.77
N ARG A 130 11.12 15.70 22.81
CA ARG A 130 10.64 16.98 22.25
C ARG A 130 10.03 17.89 23.30
N ARG A 131 9.30 17.31 24.25
CA ARG A 131 8.66 18.03 25.36
C ARG A 131 9.63 18.42 26.47
N ARG A 132 10.92 18.04 26.37
CA ARG A 132 11.94 18.25 27.39
C ARG A 132 11.51 17.70 28.76
N SER A 133 10.70 16.64 28.76
CA SER A 133 10.12 16.06 29.97
C SER A 133 10.87 14.81 30.44
N TRP A 134 12.11 14.61 29.99
CA TRP A 134 12.90 13.46 30.38
C TRP A 134 13.53 13.67 31.76
N PRO A 135 13.18 12.86 32.76
CA PRO A 135 13.76 12.98 34.10
C PRO A 135 15.14 12.32 34.24
N GLY A 136 15.78 11.93 33.12
CA GLY A 136 16.92 11.02 33.10
C GLY A 136 16.49 9.54 33.04
N TRP A 137 17.48 8.64 32.93
CA TRP A 137 17.26 7.20 32.84
C TRP A 137 16.61 6.66 34.13
N ARG A 138 15.63 5.77 33.98
CA ARG A 138 15.03 5.02 35.09
C ARG A 138 14.87 3.56 34.71
N PRO A 139 15.04 2.60 35.64
CA PRO A 139 14.93 1.17 35.35
C PRO A 139 13.59 0.75 34.71
N THR A 140 12.51 1.48 34.99
CA THR A 140 11.14 1.16 34.55
C THR A 140 10.62 2.09 33.45
N GLN A 141 11.43 3.04 32.98
CA GLN A 141 11.00 3.99 31.97
C GLN A 141 10.86 3.31 30.60
N LEU A 142 9.68 3.43 29.99
CA LEU A 142 9.39 2.99 28.63
C LEU A 142 9.83 1.55 28.33
N LEU A 143 9.69 0.65 29.31
CA LEU A 143 9.81 -0.78 29.05
C LEU A 143 8.84 -1.17 27.93
N GLY A 144 9.36 -1.91 26.96
CA GLY A 144 8.65 -2.37 25.80
C GLY A 144 8.75 -3.87 25.65
N THR A 145 8.47 -4.33 24.43
CA THR A 145 8.44 -5.74 24.08
C THR A 145 9.64 -6.10 23.23
N GLN A 146 10.43 -7.09 23.69
CA GLN A 146 11.47 -7.68 22.86
C GLN A 146 10.85 -8.56 21.77
N LEU A 147 11.32 -8.42 20.52
CA LEU A 147 10.82 -9.18 19.38
C LEU A 147 11.48 -10.56 19.22
N SER A 148 12.77 -10.70 19.54
CA SER A 148 13.46 -11.98 19.46
C SER A 148 12.77 -13.04 20.31
N GLY A 149 12.52 -14.22 19.73
CA GLY A 149 11.77 -15.33 20.33
C GLY A 149 10.25 -15.21 20.22
N LYS A 150 9.72 -14.13 19.63
CA LYS A 150 8.28 -13.94 19.44
C LYS A 150 7.80 -14.44 18.08
N LYS A 151 6.49 -14.66 17.97
CA LYS A 151 5.83 -15.12 16.76
C LYS A 151 5.20 -13.96 15.99
N LEU A 152 5.58 -13.78 14.73
CA LEU A 152 4.96 -12.84 13.80
C LEU A 152 4.02 -13.58 12.85
N GLY A 153 2.75 -13.19 12.83
CA GLY A 153 1.76 -13.70 11.90
C GLY A 153 1.64 -12.81 10.66
N ILE A 154 2.03 -13.34 9.50
CA ILE A 154 1.93 -12.66 8.20
C ILE A 154 0.60 -13.02 7.53
N VAL A 155 -0.30 -12.05 7.41
CA VAL A 155 -1.58 -12.22 6.72
C VAL A 155 -1.42 -11.77 5.27
N GLY A 156 -1.20 -12.73 4.36
CA GLY A 156 -0.84 -12.44 2.97
C GLY A 156 0.66 -12.57 2.70
N LEU A 157 1.14 -13.79 2.43
CA LEU A 157 2.54 -14.03 2.05
C LEU A 157 2.76 -13.87 0.54
N GLY A 158 2.52 -12.66 0.04
CA GLY A 158 2.94 -12.21 -1.30
C GLY A 158 4.36 -11.63 -1.27
N ARG A 159 4.76 -10.89 -2.31
CA ARG A 159 6.11 -10.27 -2.40
C ARG A 159 6.47 -9.43 -1.17
N ILE A 160 5.57 -8.54 -0.74
CA ILE A 160 5.78 -7.68 0.44
C ILE A 160 5.80 -8.52 1.73
N GLY A 161 4.82 -9.42 1.92
CA GLY A 161 4.76 -10.26 3.10
C GLY A 161 6.00 -11.15 3.27
N ALA A 162 6.54 -11.69 2.19
CA ALA A 162 7.79 -12.46 2.20
C ALA A 162 9.01 -11.59 2.55
N ALA A 163 9.09 -10.37 2.00
CA ALA A 163 10.16 -9.42 2.32
C ALA A 163 10.14 -8.97 3.80
N VAL A 164 8.94 -8.83 4.39
CA VAL A 164 8.74 -8.58 5.82
C VAL A 164 9.13 -9.79 6.65
N ALA A 165 8.67 -10.99 6.27
CA ALA A 165 8.99 -12.24 6.96
C ALA A 165 10.51 -12.46 7.06
N GLN A 166 11.23 -12.31 5.94
CA GLN A 166 12.68 -12.45 5.89
C GLN A 166 13.40 -11.47 6.83
N ARG A 167 12.96 -10.21 6.87
CA ARG A 167 13.57 -9.20 7.75
C ARG A 167 13.24 -9.48 9.21
N ALA A 168 11.98 -9.79 9.53
CA ALA A 168 11.56 -10.12 10.90
C ALA A 168 12.25 -11.38 11.45
N GLU A 169 12.50 -12.36 10.60
CA GLU A 169 13.30 -13.54 10.94
C GLU A 169 14.73 -13.17 11.34
N ALA A 170 15.36 -12.20 10.66
CA ALA A 170 16.68 -11.69 11.06
C ALA A 170 16.68 -10.98 12.44
N PHE A 171 15.52 -10.52 12.92
CA PHE A 171 15.33 -10.05 14.31
C PHE A 171 15.08 -11.20 15.32
N GLY A 172 15.16 -12.45 14.87
CA GLY A 172 14.95 -13.64 15.69
C GLY A 172 13.47 -13.95 15.97
N MET A 173 12.54 -13.47 15.14
CA MET A 173 11.13 -13.83 15.24
C MET A 173 10.84 -15.14 14.51
N SER A 174 9.91 -15.94 15.03
CA SER A 174 9.34 -17.07 14.30
C SER A 174 8.22 -16.60 13.38
N ILE A 175 8.25 -17.02 12.12
CA ILE A 175 7.27 -16.61 11.11
C ILE A 175 6.16 -17.65 10.97
N LEU A 176 4.93 -17.21 11.16
CA LEU A 176 3.72 -17.92 10.76
C LEU A 176 3.05 -17.11 9.66
N TYR A 177 2.38 -17.77 8.71
CA TYR A 177 1.66 -17.05 7.67
C TYR A 177 0.35 -17.70 7.28
N HIS A 178 -0.60 -16.87 6.87
CA HIS A 178 -1.89 -17.30 6.37
C HIS A 178 -2.12 -16.75 4.95
N ASN A 179 -2.50 -17.67 4.06
CA ASN A 179 -2.95 -17.47 2.70
C ASN A 179 -4.08 -18.48 2.39
N ARG A 180 -4.81 -18.29 1.28
CA ARG A 180 -5.78 -19.30 0.78
C ARG A 180 -5.13 -20.64 0.44
N ARG A 181 -3.86 -20.62 0.05
CA ARG A 181 -3.01 -21.78 -0.28
C ARG A 181 -1.58 -21.47 0.17
N PRO A 182 -0.75 -22.49 0.43
CA PRO A 182 0.68 -22.28 0.70
C PRO A 182 1.31 -21.39 -0.38
N SER A 183 2.23 -20.51 0.03
CA SER A 183 2.92 -19.61 -0.90
C SER A 183 4.20 -20.27 -1.40
N GLU A 184 4.48 -20.14 -2.69
CA GLU A 184 5.76 -20.57 -3.29
C GLU A 184 6.95 -19.73 -2.81
N LEU A 185 6.68 -18.53 -2.28
CA LEU A 185 7.70 -17.65 -1.70
C LEU A 185 8.06 -18.02 -0.25
N ALA A 186 7.40 -19.02 0.33
CA ALA A 186 7.63 -19.39 1.73
C ALA A 186 8.97 -20.09 1.89
N ALA A 187 9.79 -19.60 2.83
CA ALA A 187 10.99 -20.31 3.26
C ALA A 187 10.60 -21.58 4.04
N PRO A 188 11.41 -22.67 4.00
CA PRO A 188 11.07 -23.96 4.63
C PRO A 188 10.75 -23.89 6.12
N GLN A 189 11.34 -22.93 6.84
CA GLN A 189 11.17 -22.72 8.27
C GLN A 189 9.94 -21.88 8.64
N TRP A 190 9.27 -21.26 7.66
CA TRP A 190 8.05 -20.49 7.92
C TRP A 190 6.83 -21.42 7.97
N THR A 191 5.98 -21.24 8.98
CA THR A 191 4.84 -22.14 9.20
C THR A 191 3.60 -21.64 8.47
N PHE A 192 3.06 -22.45 7.54
CA PHE A 192 1.76 -22.19 6.93
C PHE A 192 0.62 -22.50 7.90
N CYS A 193 -0.32 -21.57 8.02
CA CYS A 193 -1.53 -21.72 8.83
C CYS A 193 -2.78 -21.64 7.92
N PRO A 194 -3.50 -22.76 7.72
CA PRO A 194 -4.72 -22.77 6.91
C PRO A 194 -5.82 -21.87 7.47
N GLU A 195 -5.92 -21.79 8.81
CA GLU A 195 -6.93 -20.99 9.51
C GLU A 195 -6.32 -19.71 10.09
N LEU A 196 -6.83 -18.56 9.66
CA LEU A 196 -6.35 -17.24 10.09
C LEU A 196 -6.49 -17.05 11.60
N ASP A 197 -7.66 -17.39 12.16
CA ASP A 197 -7.95 -17.17 13.58
C ASP A 197 -7.02 -18.00 14.47
N SER A 198 -6.74 -19.26 14.09
CA SER A 198 -5.82 -20.14 14.80
C SER A 198 -4.38 -19.61 14.78
N MET A 199 -3.95 -19.01 13.66
CA MET A 199 -2.65 -18.36 13.57
C MET A 199 -2.58 -17.14 14.50
N LEU A 200 -3.57 -16.25 14.43
CA LEU A 200 -3.59 -15.01 15.20
C LEU A 200 -3.60 -15.26 16.71
N ALA A 201 -4.29 -16.30 17.17
CA ALA A 201 -4.34 -16.67 18.59
C ALA A 201 -2.98 -17.07 19.18
N VAL A 202 -2.00 -17.47 18.36
CA VAL A 202 -0.66 -17.86 18.83
C VAL A 202 0.43 -16.83 18.52
N CYS A 203 0.14 -15.80 17.72
CA CYS A 203 1.09 -14.77 17.35
C CYS A 203 1.18 -13.67 18.41
N ASP A 204 2.38 -13.11 18.61
CA ASP A 204 2.58 -11.93 19.46
C ASP A 204 2.36 -10.62 18.68
N ALA A 205 2.45 -10.67 17.36
CA ALA A 205 2.15 -9.56 16.46
C ALA A 205 1.56 -10.09 15.14
N GLY A 206 0.68 -9.31 14.52
CA GLY A 206 0.13 -9.59 13.20
C GLY A 206 0.51 -8.50 12.20
N SER A 207 0.90 -8.88 10.98
CA SER A 207 1.21 -7.96 9.89
C SER A 207 0.36 -8.27 8.66
N LEU A 208 -0.41 -7.28 8.20
CA LEU A 208 -1.36 -7.42 7.09
C LEU A 208 -0.74 -6.95 5.76
N HIS A 209 -0.71 -7.85 4.78
CA HIS A 209 -0.15 -7.62 3.44
C HIS A 209 -1.06 -8.15 2.33
N ARG A 210 -2.38 -8.19 2.57
CA ARG A 210 -3.37 -8.59 1.57
C ARG A 210 -3.94 -7.38 0.81
N PRO A 211 -4.16 -7.50 -0.52
CA PRO A 211 -4.96 -6.53 -1.26
C PRO A 211 -6.37 -6.45 -0.71
N LEU A 212 -6.99 -5.26 -0.81
CA LEU A 212 -8.38 -5.03 -0.42
C LEU A 212 -9.32 -5.56 -1.51
N THR A 213 -10.25 -6.42 -1.10
CA THR A 213 -11.28 -7.06 -1.93
C THR A 213 -12.51 -7.33 -1.07
N ASP A 214 -13.67 -7.67 -1.65
CA ASP A 214 -14.86 -7.98 -0.85
C ASP A 214 -14.61 -9.04 0.23
N PRO A 215 -13.90 -10.17 -0.04
CA PRO A 215 -13.60 -11.16 0.99
C PRO A 215 -12.58 -10.72 2.06
N THR A 216 -11.83 -9.64 1.82
CA THR A 216 -10.80 -9.13 2.76
C THR A 216 -11.21 -7.80 3.40
N HIS A 217 -12.32 -7.21 2.97
CA HIS A 217 -12.90 -6.04 3.59
C HIS A 217 -13.28 -6.37 5.04
N ARG A 218 -12.87 -5.51 5.98
CA ARG A 218 -13.03 -5.73 7.43
C ARG A 218 -12.47 -7.07 7.92
N LEU A 219 -11.37 -7.54 7.32
CA LEU A 219 -10.70 -8.76 7.78
C LEU A 219 -10.33 -8.67 9.26
N PHE A 220 -9.89 -7.52 9.76
CA PHE A 220 -9.68 -7.31 11.20
C PHE A 220 -10.87 -6.57 11.80
N TYR A 221 -11.80 -7.33 12.40
CA TYR A 221 -12.95 -6.84 13.15
C TYR A 221 -12.80 -7.17 14.64
N ALA A 222 -13.62 -6.55 15.50
CA ALA A 222 -13.49 -6.63 16.96
C ALA A 222 -13.36 -8.07 17.49
N ALA A 223 -14.23 -8.98 17.06
CA ALA A 223 -14.20 -10.37 17.52
C ALA A 223 -12.98 -11.16 17.03
N ARG A 224 -12.32 -10.78 15.93
CA ARG A 224 -11.05 -11.38 15.52
C ARG A 224 -9.88 -10.84 16.33
N ILE A 225 -9.86 -9.53 16.59
CA ILE A 225 -8.84 -8.90 17.43
C ILE A 225 -8.89 -9.48 18.86
N ALA A 226 -10.10 -9.71 19.39
CA ALA A 226 -10.28 -10.31 20.71
C ALA A 226 -9.77 -11.75 20.85
N LYS A 227 -9.43 -12.43 19.73
CA LYS A 227 -8.82 -13.78 19.75
C LYS A 227 -7.30 -13.73 19.76
N MET A 228 -6.69 -12.56 19.55
CA MET A 228 -5.24 -12.40 19.64
C MET A 228 -4.80 -12.44 21.11
N LYS A 229 -3.52 -12.76 21.35
CA LYS A 229 -2.90 -12.68 22.68
C LYS A 229 -2.91 -11.24 23.20
#